data_AF-A0A8T7C9Y9-F1
#
_entry.id   AF-A0A8T7C9Y9-F1
#
_cell.length_a   1.000
_cell.length_b   1.000
_cell.length_c   1.000
_cell.angle_alpha   90.00
_cell.angle_beta   90.00
_cell.angle_gamma   90.00
#
_symmetry.space_group_name_H-M   'P 1'
#
loop_
_entity.id
_entity.type
_entity.pdbx_description
1 polymer ?
#
loop_
_entity_poly.entity_id
_entity_poly.type
_entity_poly.pdbx_seq_one_letter_code
_entity_poly.pdbx_strand_id
1 'polypeptide(L)'
;MKTLLLTPLVLGSVISLVSANSHANLLTNGRFEMPDTPAETLCASGSFSVPGWGCFNGSLIVGPGATFGAPVSHDDGGSQSLKLFGFDGGADQFVPVTAGTTYEASVWAMNFSADPFNHLALLALNFLDADSNVLGEIFSAVGQIGGDDSFQQLATRDGAEVSDWTRLSVMGQAPAGTTTAKVLLLHVFDEANANPASAIYFDDASLTIAPVPDSDADGVTDSTDNCTLVANDDQRDTDGDGIGNACDPDLNNDCTVDLLDLASFRTVFLTGDANADLNGDGTVDLFDLARVRQLFLQPPGPSATGCTPGR
;
A
#
# COMPACT_ATOMS: atom_id res chain seq x y z
N MET A 1 -19.82 37.01 -46.95
CA MET A 1 -19.28 37.15 -45.58
C MET A 1 -20.35 36.71 -44.61
N LYS A 2 -20.21 35.52 -44.01
CA LYS A 2 -21.08 35.03 -42.95
C LYS A 2 -20.17 34.45 -41.88
N THR A 3 -20.04 35.18 -40.79
CA THR A 3 -19.15 34.91 -39.65
C THR A 3 -19.63 33.66 -38.92
N LEU A 4 -18.79 32.63 -38.83
CA LEU A 4 -19.02 31.46 -37.98
C LEU A 4 -18.56 31.81 -36.56
N LEU A 5 -19.49 31.87 -35.61
CA LEU A 5 -19.21 31.88 -34.17
C LEU A 5 -18.96 30.43 -33.73
N LEU A 6 -17.74 30.11 -33.29
CA LEU A 6 -17.47 28.89 -32.52
C LEU A 6 -17.81 29.15 -31.06
N THR A 7 -18.72 28.36 -30.50
CA THR A 7 -18.89 28.18 -29.05
C THR A 7 -17.84 27.20 -28.53
N PRO A 8 -17.22 27.42 -27.35
CA PRO A 8 -16.19 26.53 -26.82
C PRO A 8 -16.81 25.23 -26.28
N LEU A 9 -16.17 24.11 -26.64
CA LEU A 9 -16.46 22.77 -26.15
C LEU A 9 -16.04 22.68 -24.68
N VAL A 10 -16.98 22.29 -23.82
CA VAL A 10 -16.76 22.05 -22.38
C VAL A 10 -15.80 20.87 -22.21
N LEU A 11 -14.68 21.08 -21.50
CA LEU A 11 -13.76 20.02 -21.09
C LEU A 11 -14.48 19.06 -20.14
N GLY A 12 -14.91 17.92 -20.69
CA GLY A 12 -15.40 16.77 -19.93
C GLY A 12 -14.77 15.52 -20.49
N SER A 13 -13.48 15.29 -20.21
CA SER A 13 -12.77 14.03 -20.51
C SER A 13 -11.48 13.98 -19.70
N VAL A 14 -11.60 13.71 -18.40
CA VAL A 14 -10.50 13.22 -17.57
C VAL A 14 -10.97 11.96 -16.83
N ILE A 15 -11.54 10.99 -17.56
CA ILE A 15 -11.83 9.65 -17.04
C ILE A 15 -11.58 8.65 -18.16
N SER A 16 -10.31 8.27 -18.34
CA SER A 16 -9.85 7.00 -18.93
C SER A 16 -8.35 7.07 -19.18
N LEU A 17 -7.56 6.92 -18.11
CA LEU A 17 -6.12 6.64 -18.22
C LEU A 17 -5.55 5.82 -17.05
N VAL A 18 -6.37 5.44 -16.05
CA VAL A 18 -5.88 4.73 -14.86
C VAL A 18 -5.68 3.22 -15.09
N SER A 19 -6.18 2.64 -16.19
CA SER A 19 -5.98 1.19 -16.46
C SER A 19 -4.69 0.84 -17.20
N ALA A 20 -3.87 1.83 -17.63
CA ALA A 20 -2.79 1.54 -18.56
C ALA A 20 -1.44 1.14 -17.92
N ASN A 21 -1.24 1.29 -16.61
CA ASN A 21 -0.09 0.73 -15.89
C ASN A 21 -0.33 0.79 -14.37
N SER A 22 -0.94 -0.23 -13.78
CA SER A 22 -1.01 -0.36 -12.31
C SER A 22 0.37 -0.36 -11.63
N HIS A 23 1.45 -0.52 -12.39
CA HIS A 23 2.84 -0.54 -11.91
C HIS A 23 3.66 0.69 -12.32
N ALA A 24 3.04 1.73 -12.90
CA ALA A 24 3.77 2.96 -13.18
C ALA A 24 4.09 3.68 -11.87
N ASN A 25 5.38 3.92 -11.64
CA ASN A 25 5.81 4.73 -10.50
C ASN A 25 5.27 6.16 -10.68
N LEU A 26 4.46 6.60 -9.72
CA LEU A 26 3.85 7.93 -9.68
C LEU A 26 4.82 8.99 -9.14
N LEU A 27 5.93 8.57 -8.53
CA LEU A 27 7.00 9.48 -8.10
C LEU A 27 7.84 9.92 -9.30
N THR A 28 8.05 11.23 -9.40
CA THR A 28 9.06 11.81 -10.27
C THR A 28 10.44 11.56 -9.67
N ASN A 29 11.39 11.13 -10.50
CA ASN A 29 12.77 10.88 -10.09
C ASN A 29 12.89 9.97 -8.84
N GLY A 30 12.03 8.94 -8.76
CA GLY A 30 12.06 8.00 -7.63
C GLY A 30 13.33 7.16 -7.56
N ARG A 31 14.01 6.94 -8.68
CA ARG A 31 15.33 6.29 -8.78
C ARG A 31 16.50 7.23 -8.49
N PHE A 32 16.24 8.51 -8.24
CA PHE A 32 17.26 9.53 -7.93
C PHE A 32 18.39 9.71 -8.96
N GLU A 33 18.19 9.29 -10.21
CA GLU A 33 19.17 9.41 -11.31
C GLU A 33 19.29 10.81 -11.90
N MET A 34 18.42 11.75 -11.49
CA MET A 34 18.49 13.14 -11.91
C MET A 34 18.88 14.06 -10.74
N PRO A 35 19.77 15.04 -10.96
CA PRO A 35 20.44 15.35 -12.24
C PRO A 35 21.69 14.49 -12.49
N ASP A 36 22.00 14.21 -13.77
CA ASP A 36 23.18 13.41 -14.19
C ASP A 36 24.51 13.89 -13.58
N THR A 37 24.65 15.22 -13.40
CA THR A 37 25.78 15.85 -12.70
C THR A 37 25.28 16.42 -11.39
N PRO A 38 25.40 15.67 -10.30
CA PRO A 38 24.79 16.07 -9.07
C PRO A 38 25.59 17.12 -8.34
N ALA A 39 24.86 18.02 -7.70
CA ALA A 39 25.43 19.11 -6.93
C ALA A 39 25.08 18.96 -5.46
N GLU A 40 26.11 19.14 -4.64
CA GLU A 40 25.98 19.23 -3.21
C GLU A 40 25.08 20.41 -2.82
N THR A 41 23.88 20.15 -2.26
CA THR A 41 22.86 21.19 -2.06
C THR A 41 22.28 21.21 -0.65
N LEU A 42 22.20 22.41 -0.08
CA LEU A 42 21.74 22.65 1.28
C LEU A 42 20.26 23.00 1.34
N CYS A 43 19.41 22.23 2.02
CA CYS A 43 17.99 22.62 2.17
C CYS A 43 17.80 24.00 2.81
N ALA A 44 18.63 24.33 3.80
CA ALA A 44 18.61 25.65 4.47
C ALA A 44 19.00 26.82 3.54
N SER A 45 19.59 26.54 2.37
CA SER A 45 19.98 27.55 1.38
C SER A 45 18.85 27.93 0.41
N GLY A 46 17.67 27.30 0.53
CA GLY A 46 16.55 27.53 -0.38
C GLY A 46 16.72 26.91 -1.77
N SER A 47 17.74 26.07 -1.94
CA SER A 47 17.90 25.24 -3.13
C SER A 47 17.86 23.78 -2.69
N PHE A 48 17.08 22.96 -3.36
CA PHE A 48 17.12 21.50 -3.26
C PHE A 48 17.25 20.99 -4.68
N SER A 49 18.35 20.29 -4.97
CA SER A 49 18.76 19.98 -6.34
C SER A 49 18.18 18.68 -6.88
N VAL A 50 17.30 18.00 -6.13
CA VAL A 50 16.70 16.72 -6.50
C VAL A 50 15.37 16.98 -7.20
N PRO A 51 15.31 16.87 -8.55
CA PRO A 51 14.11 17.20 -9.28
C PRO A 51 12.93 16.34 -8.81
N GLY A 52 11.78 16.96 -8.59
CA GLY A 52 10.56 16.28 -8.16
C GLY A 52 10.43 16.08 -6.64
N TRP A 53 11.48 16.30 -5.87
CA TRP A 53 11.44 16.18 -4.42
C TRP A 53 11.52 17.56 -3.75
N GLY A 54 10.85 17.68 -2.61
CA GLY A 54 10.94 18.77 -1.64
C GLY A 54 11.81 18.38 -0.45
N CYS A 55 12.22 19.38 0.32
CA CYS A 55 12.98 19.15 1.53
C CYS A 55 12.12 19.26 2.77
N PHE A 56 12.30 18.30 3.67
CA PHE A 56 11.67 18.28 4.97
C PHE A 56 12.68 18.62 6.08
N ASN A 57 12.35 19.63 6.89
CA ASN A 57 13.06 20.04 8.12
C ASN A 57 14.56 20.43 7.97
N GLY A 58 15.01 20.86 6.79
CA GLY A 58 16.26 21.60 6.62
C GLY A 58 17.58 20.79 6.64
N SER A 59 17.53 19.46 6.77
CA SER A 59 18.72 18.60 6.91
C SER A 59 19.09 17.85 5.63
N LEU A 60 19.31 18.60 4.56
CA LEU A 60 20.18 18.13 3.49
C LEU A 60 21.37 19.07 3.55
N ILE A 61 22.48 18.63 4.09
CA ILE A 61 23.79 19.18 3.77
C ILE A 61 24.31 18.30 2.64
N VAL A 62 25.27 18.76 1.84
CA VAL A 62 26.09 17.89 1.00
C VAL A 62 27.51 18.49 1.15
N GLY A 63 28.46 17.67 1.61
CA GLY A 63 29.83 18.02 1.97
C GLY A 63 30.70 16.76 1.76
N PRO A 64 32.02 16.90 1.51
CA PRO A 64 32.81 16.19 0.48
C PRO A 64 32.77 14.68 0.62
N GLY A 65 31.63 14.10 0.27
CA GLY A 65 31.27 12.78 0.76
C GLY A 65 29.78 12.55 0.76
N ALA A 66 28.98 13.38 0.12
CA ALA A 66 27.64 13.02 -0.26
C ALA A 66 27.54 13.03 -1.79
N THR A 67 27.99 11.93 -2.36
CA THR A 67 27.84 11.67 -3.78
C THR A 67 26.41 11.18 -4.03
N PHE A 68 25.62 11.99 -4.72
CA PHE A 68 24.96 11.41 -5.89
C PHE A 68 26.08 10.92 -6.83
N GLY A 69 25.95 9.73 -7.40
CA GLY A 69 27.09 9.04 -7.99
C GLY A 69 27.94 8.28 -6.96
N ALA A 70 27.41 7.98 -5.76
CA ALA A 70 28.01 6.93 -4.93
C ALA A 70 27.90 5.63 -5.74
N PRO A 71 28.97 4.82 -5.90
CA PRO A 71 28.92 3.58 -6.69
C PRO A 71 28.08 2.46 -6.04
N VAL A 72 27.15 2.83 -5.17
CA VAL A 72 26.27 1.93 -4.44
C VAL A 72 24.85 2.27 -4.88
N SER A 73 24.46 1.70 -6.01
CA SER A 73 23.06 1.59 -6.43
C SER A 73 22.50 0.28 -5.89
N HIS A 74 21.20 0.23 -5.68
CA HIS A 74 20.50 -1.05 -5.64
C HIS A 74 20.47 -1.65 -7.07
N ASP A 75 20.38 -2.97 -7.19
CA ASP A 75 20.74 -3.75 -8.39
C ASP A 75 19.66 -3.71 -9.49
N ASP A 76 19.64 -2.70 -10.36
CA ASP A 76 18.88 -2.74 -11.64
C ASP A 76 19.12 -1.59 -12.66
N GLY A 77 20.19 -0.78 -12.54
CA GLY A 77 20.70 0.03 -13.69
C GLY A 77 20.84 1.54 -13.48
N GLY A 78 20.74 2.03 -12.25
CA GLY A 78 21.05 3.39 -11.85
C GLY A 78 22.52 3.61 -11.45
N SER A 79 22.93 4.86 -11.30
CA SER A 79 24.26 5.27 -10.84
C SER A 79 24.22 6.17 -9.61
N GLN A 80 23.04 6.54 -9.12
CA GLN A 80 22.85 7.54 -8.07
C GLN A 80 21.83 7.08 -7.02
N SER A 81 21.99 7.55 -5.79
CA SER A 81 21.04 7.34 -4.69
C SER A 81 20.90 8.63 -3.88
N LEU A 82 19.76 8.79 -3.21
CA LEU A 82 19.53 9.92 -2.32
C LEU A 82 20.25 9.68 -0.99
N LYS A 83 21.18 10.54 -0.64
CA LYS A 83 21.85 10.50 0.66
C LYS A 83 21.27 11.57 1.59
N LEU A 84 20.81 11.15 2.76
CA LEU A 84 20.42 12.02 3.88
C LEU A 84 21.45 11.90 5.00
N PHE A 85 21.89 13.02 5.55
CA PHE A 85 22.88 13.05 6.62
C PHE A 85 22.80 14.32 7.45
N GLY A 86 23.35 14.27 8.68
CA GLY A 86 23.29 15.35 9.64
C GLY A 86 22.20 15.12 10.69
N PHE A 87 21.33 16.13 10.87
CA PHE A 87 20.23 16.13 11.85
C PHE A 87 18.94 15.51 11.28
N ASP A 88 17.91 15.40 12.11
CA ASP A 88 16.57 14.97 11.72
C ASP A 88 16.04 15.76 10.51
N GLY A 89 15.81 15.06 9.41
CA GLY A 89 15.28 15.65 8.20
C GLY A 89 14.95 14.62 7.14
N GLY A 90 14.49 15.12 6.00
CA GLY A 90 13.94 14.25 4.98
C GLY A 90 13.78 14.86 3.62
N ALA A 91 13.27 14.03 2.71
CA ALA A 91 12.79 14.44 1.40
C ALA A 91 11.33 14.02 1.26
N ASP A 92 10.51 14.88 0.66
CA ASP A 92 9.10 14.62 0.44
C ASP A 92 8.68 14.85 -1.02
N GLN A 93 7.65 14.14 -1.47
CA GLN A 93 7.03 14.39 -2.76
C GLN A 93 5.52 14.28 -2.65
N PHE A 94 4.83 15.27 -3.18
CA PHE A 94 3.37 15.32 -3.25
C PHE A 94 2.90 14.80 -4.60
N VAL A 95 2.01 13.82 -4.58
CA VAL A 95 1.50 13.15 -5.77
C VAL A 95 -0.03 13.20 -5.77
N PRO A 96 -0.68 13.66 -6.86
CA PRO A 96 -2.13 13.55 -6.99
C PRO A 96 -2.59 12.08 -6.95
N VAL A 97 -3.58 11.78 -6.12
CA VAL A 97 -4.14 10.43 -5.96
C VAL A 97 -5.67 10.45 -5.93
N THR A 98 -6.28 9.28 -6.06
CA THR A 98 -7.75 9.12 -6.08
C THR A 98 -8.21 8.44 -4.80
N ALA A 99 -9.19 9.02 -4.11
CA ALA A 99 -9.83 8.41 -2.96
C ALA A 99 -10.40 7.02 -3.29
N GLY A 100 -10.34 6.08 -2.35
CA GLY A 100 -10.75 4.67 -2.53
C GLY A 100 -9.74 3.80 -3.29
N THR A 101 -8.68 4.38 -3.87
CA THR A 101 -7.61 3.61 -4.50
C THR A 101 -6.56 3.21 -3.46
N THR A 102 -6.07 1.97 -3.53
CA THR A 102 -4.97 1.49 -2.70
C THR A 102 -3.63 1.79 -3.35
N TYR A 103 -2.72 2.32 -2.55
CA TYR A 103 -1.38 2.68 -2.98
C TYR A 103 -0.33 1.92 -2.16
N GLU A 104 0.74 1.48 -2.82
CA GLU A 104 1.96 1.00 -2.17
C GLU A 104 3.04 2.04 -2.38
N ALA A 105 3.63 2.52 -1.28
CA ALA A 105 4.89 3.27 -1.31
C ALA A 105 6.02 2.34 -0.88
N SER A 106 7.15 2.36 -1.59
CA SER A 106 8.33 1.60 -1.18
C SER A 106 9.62 2.31 -1.53
N VAL A 107 10.70 1.98 -0.82
CA VAL A 107 12.04 2.51 -1.06
C VAL A 107 13.09 1.52 -0.51
N TRP A 108 14.25 1.46 -1.11
CA TRP A 108 15.40 0.76 -0.53
C TRP A 108 16.19 1.71 0.34
N ALA A 109 16.52 1.29 1.55
CA ALA A 109 17.33 2.05 2.49
C ALA A 109 18.59 1.27 2.87
N MET A 110 19.72 1.96 2.96
CA MET A 110 20.95 1.38 3.51
C MET A 110 21.62 2.32 4.50
N ASN A 111 22.42 1.74 5.37
CA ASN A 111 23.30 2.50 6.26
C ASN A 111 24.76 2.29 5.85
N PHE A 112 25.37 3.33 5.30
CA PHE A 112 26.78 3.26 4.88
C PHE A 112 27.68 3.46 6.09
N SER A 113 28.10 2.34 6.68
CA SER A 113 28.81 2.30 7.95
C SER A 113 30.27 2.76 7.82
N ALA A 114 30.57 3.85 8.53
CA ALA A 114 31.76 3.94 9.37
C ALA A 114 31.36 4.25 10.84
N ASP A 115 30.10 3.99 11.20
CA ASP A 115 29.49 4.49 12.43
C ASP A 115 28.62 3.45 13.17
N PRO A 116 28.83 3.21 14.49
CA PRO A 116 27.98 2.39 15.34
C PRO A 116 26.74 3.08 15.96
N PHE A 117 26.36 4.31 15.59
CA PHE A 117 25.22 5.02 16.21
C PHE A 117 23.83 4.54 15.76
N ASN A 118 22.79 4.92 16.52
CA ASN A 118 21.38 4.59 16.25
C ASN A 118 20.80 5.53 15.20
N HIS A 119 20.80 5.08 13.94
CA HIS A 119 20.09 5.72 12.83
C HIS A 119 18.76 5.03 12.59
N LEU A 120 17.72 5.81 12.26
CA LEU A 120 16.42 5.29 11.84
C LEU A 120 16.08 5.83 10.45
N ALA A 121 15.88 4.93 9.50
CA ALA A 121 15.29 5.21 8.20
C ALA A 121 13.78 5.01 8.30
N LEU A 122 13.00 5.98 7.86
CA LEU A 122 11.55 5.89 7.88
C LEU A 122 10.96 6.28 6.52
N LEU A 123 10.00 5.48 6.07
CA LEU A 123 9.12 5.75 4.95
C LEU A 123 7.72 6.02 5.49
N ALA A 124 7.14 7.17 5.19
CA ALA A 124 5.75 7.50 5.49
C ALA A 124 4.96 7.81 4.21
N LEU A 125 3.73 7.33 4.20
CA LEU A 125 2.70 7.66 3.22
C LEU A 125 1.57 8.38 3.95
N ASN A 126 1.41 9.68 3.68
CA ASN A 126 0.30 10.47 4.20
C ASN A 126 -0.71 10.72 3.09
N PHE A 127 -2.01 10.56 3.37
CA PHE A 127 -3.10 10.98 2.50
C PHE A 127 -3.65 12.32 2.97
N LEU A 128 -3.77 13.27 2.05
CA LEU A 128 -4.14 14.65 2.34
C LEU A 128 -5.38 15.08 1.55
N ASP A 129 -6.20 15.91 2.19
CA ASP A 129 -7.29 16.62 1.51
C ASP A 129 -6.78 17.79 0.66
N ALA A 130 -7.70 18.54 0.03
CA ALA A 130 -7.37 19.69 -0.81
C ALA A 130 -6.71 20.86 -0.04
N ASP A 131 -6.87 20.90 1.28
CA ASP A 131 -6.36 21.93 2.17
C ASP A 131 -5.05 21.47 2.87
N SER A 132 -4.48 20.34 2.45
CA SER A 132 -3.28 19.71 3.03
C SER A 132 -3.43 19.20 4.47
N ASN A 133 -4.66 18.92 4.93
CA ASN A 133 -4.87 18.22 6.19
C ASN A 133 -4.65 16.72 5.99
N VAL A 134 -4.01 16.07 6.97
CA VAL A 134 -3.78 14.62 6.95
C VAL A 134 -5.08 13.87 7.28
N LEU A 135 -5.53 13.03 6.36
CA LEU A 135 -6.70 12.14 6.53
C LEU A 135 -6.30 10.71 6.92
N GLY A 136 -5.07 10.30 6.58
CA GLY A 136 -4.53 9.00 6.91
C GLY A 136 -3.00 9.02 6.87
N GLU A 137 -2.38 8.22 7.73
CA GLU A 137 -0.93 8.12 7.85
C GLU A 137 -0.52 6.67 8.12
N ILE A 138 0.43 6.18 7.32
CA ILE A 138 1.00 4.84 7.44
C ILE A 138 2.50 4.97 7.27
N PHE A 139 3.27 4.31 8.13
CA PHE A 139 4.72 4.38 8.08
C PHE A 139 5.37 3.01 8.31
N SER A 140 6.58 2.87 7.78
CA SER A 140 7.47 1.74 7.99
C SER A 140 8.84 2.29 8.34
N ALA A 141 9.49 1.69 9.34
CA ALA A 141 10.75 2.18 9.86
C ALA A 141 11.71 1.02 10.13
N VAL A 142 12.99 1.27 9.88
CA VAL A 142 14.09 0.31 10.05
C VAL A 142 15.29 1.07 10.64
N GLY A 143 15.99 0.48 11.60
CA GLY A 143 17.08 1.16 12.30
C GLY A 143 18.36 0.33 12.38
N GLN A 144 19.47 0.93 12.81
CA GLN A 144 20.70 0.19 13.13
C GLN A 144 20.63 -0.41 14.55
N ILE A 145 21.23 -1.59 14.78
CA ILE A 145 21.35 -2.18 16.11
C ILE A 145 22.49 -1.49 16.88
N GLY A 146 22.10 -0.72 17.90
CA GLY A 146 22.98 -0.06 18.87
C GLY A 146 22.28 0.24 20.19
N GLY A 147 21.61 -0.76 20.77
CA GLY A 147 21.10 -0.75 22.16
C GLY A 147 19.58 -0.71 22.31
N ASP A 148 18.93 -1.87 22.06
CA ASP A 148 17.64 -2.36 22.62
C ASP A 148 16.36 -1.49 22.46
N ASP A 149 15.23 -1.92 21.88
CA ASP A 149 14.78 -3.20 21.28
C ASP A 149 13.57 -2.93 20.33
N SER A 150 13.44 -3.71 19.24
CA SER A 150 12.23 -3.99 18.42
C SER A 150 12.08 -3.47 16.97
N PHE A 151 13.07 -2.83 16.35
CA PHE A 151 13.01 -2.49 14.90
C PHE A 151 13.98 -3.31 14.06
N GLN A 152 13.62 -3.59 12.79
CA GLN A 152 14.45 -4.38 11.87
C GLN A 152 15.80 -3.71 11.63
N GLN A 153 16.83 -4.52 11.38
CA GLN A 153 18.21 -4.04 11.22
C GLN A 153 18.46 -3.53 9.80
N LEU A 154 18.90 -2.28 9.66
CA LEU A 154 19.55 -1.77 8.46
C LEU A 154 20.88 -2.50 8.28
N ALA A 155 21.13 -3.01 7.08
CA ALA A 155 22.42 -3.61 6.79
C ALA A 155 23.55 -2.56 6.85
N THR A 156 24.69 -2.99 7.41
CA THR A 156 25.85 -2.14 7.70
C THR A 156 27.08 -2.70 6.98
N ARG A 157 27.80 -1.84 6.26
CA ARG A 157 29.00 -2.22 5.49
C ARG A 157 30.28 -2.31 6.32
N ASP A 158 31.05 -3.37 6.12
CA ASP A 158 32.51 -3.30 5.95
C ASP A 158 32.86 -4.12 4.68
N GLY A 159 32.86 -3.48 3.50
CA GLY A 159 33.18 -4.13 2.21
C GLY A 159 32.05 -4.68 1.30
N ALA A 160 30.98 -3.90 1.02
CA ALA A 160 30.03 -3.95 -0.12
C ALA A 160 29.87 -5.25 -0.95
N GLU A 161 28.80 -5.99 -0.69
CA GLU A 161 28.02 -6.67 -1.73
C GLU A 161 26.60 -6.08 -1.78
N VAL A 162 25.90 -6.29 -2.90
CA VAL A 162 24.55 -5.80 -3.25
C VAL A 162 23.45 -6.20 -2.23
N SER A 163 23.75 -7.12 -1.31
CA SER A 163 22.84 -7.67 -0.31
C SER A 163 22.54 -6.77 0.91
N ASP A 164 23.14 -5.58 1.00
CA ASP A 164 23.09 -4.71 2.18
C ASP A 164 22.02 -3.59 2.11
N TRP A 165 20.95 -3.80 1.35
CA TRP A 165 19.80 -2.89 1.30
C TRP A 165 18.59 -3.49 2.00
N THR A 166 17.83 -2.66 2.71
CA THR A 166 16.56 -3.04 3.31
C THR A 166 15.42 -2.34 2.59
N ARG A 167 14.45 -3.11 2.06
CA ARG A 167 13.25 -2.53 1.46
C ARG A 167 12.28 -2.11 2.55
N LEU A 168 11.96 -0.82 2.58
CA LEU A 168 10.82 -0.27 3.30
C LEU A 168 9.61 -0.27 2.36
N SER A 169 8.45 -0.73 2.84
CA SER A 169 7.19 -0.64 2.11
C SER A 169 6.03 -0.39 3.07
N VAL A 170 5.07 0.42 2.62
CA VAL A 170 3.79 0.68 3.26
C VAL A 170 2.68 0.64 2.22
N MET A 171 1.51 0.14 2.62
CA MET A 171 0.32 0.10 1.78
C MET A 171 -0.86 0.71 2.50
N GLY A 172 -1.70 1.44 1.77
CA GLY A 172 -2.93 2.01 2.31
C GLY A 172 -3.93 2.42 1.24
N GLN A 173 -5.21 2.27 1.57
CA GLN A 173 -6.29 2.83 0.76
C GLN A 173 -6.48 4.30 1.09
N ALA A 174 -6.51 5.15 0.07
CA ALA A 174 -6.73 6.58 0.23
C ALA A 174 -8.14 6.85 0.82
N PRO A 175 -8.26 7.47 2.02
CA PRO A 175 -9.57 7.75 2.62
C PRO A 175 -10.45 8.66 1.75
N ALA A 176 -11.75 8.67 2.01
CA ALA A 176 -12.68 9.59 1.36
C ALA A 176 -12.24 11.05 1.55
N GLY A 177 -12.29 11.85 0.49
CA GLY A 177 -11.83 13.25 0.49
C GLY A 177 -10.34 13.46 0.20
N THR A 178 -9.57 12.37 0.06
CA THR A 178 -8.16 12.47 -0.33
C THR A 178 -8.01 13.03 -1.75
N THR A 179 -7.08 13.96 -1.92
CA THR A 179 -6.70 14.51 -3.24
C THR A 179 -5.22 14.30 -3.55
N THR A 180 -4.38 14.19 -2.52
CA THR A 180 -2.93 14.17 -2.63
C THR A 180 -2.37 13.13 -1.67
N ALA A 181 -1.33 12.40 -2.09
CA ALA A 181 -0.48 11.63 -1.22
C ALA A 181 0.86 12.34 -1.05
N LYS A 182 1.41 12.35 0.17
CA LYS A 182 2.78 12.77 0.45
C LYS A 182 3.59 11.53 0.80
N VAL A 183 4.59 11.23 -0.02
CA VAL A 183 5.63 10.25 0.32
C VAL A 183 6.75 10.99 1.01
N LEU A 184 7.11 10.55 2.21
CA LEU A 184 8.11 11.18 3.06
C LEU A 184 9.19 10.16 3.43
N LEU A 185 10.43 10.50 3.10
CA LEU A 185 11.63 9.75 3.46
C LEU A 185 12.35 10.50 4.58
N LEU A 186 12.52 9.89 5.74
CA LEU A 186 13.16 10.52 6.88
C LEU A 186 14.43 9.77 7.29
N HIS A 187 15.43 10.55 7.65
CA HIS A 187 16.54 10.14 8.50
C HIS A 187 16.32 10.77 9.87
N VAL A 188 16.19 9.92 10.90
CA VAL A 188 16.12 10.33 12.31
C VAL A 188 17.38 9.88 13.03
N PHE A 189 17.93 10.74 13.88
CA PHE A 189 19.23 10.59 14.52
C PHE A 189 19.18 10.86 16.04
N ASP A 190 19.91 10.07 16.83
CA ASP A 190 20.14 10.36 18.25
C ASP A 190 21.26 11.41 18.42
N GLU A 191 20.86 12.67 18.68
CA GLU A 191 21.74 13.84 18.78
C GLU A 191 22.89 13.72 19.80
N ALA A 192 22.82 12.78 20.75
CA ALA A 192 23.80 12.67 21.82
C ALA A 192 25.24 12.37 21.36
N ASN A 193 25.43 11.82 20.15
CA ASN A 193 26.75 11.44 19.62
C ASN A 193 26.94 11.78 18.13
N ALA A 194 26.57 12.99 17.70
CA ALA A 194 26.64 13.43 16.30
C ALA A 194 28.01 13.25 15.63
N ASN A 195 28.09 12.31 14.68
CA ASN A 195 29.13 12.28 13.66
C ASN A 195 28.58 12.87 12.36
N PRO A 196 29.13 14.01 11.88
CA PRO A 196 28.63 14.67 10.67
C PRO A 196 28.86 13.87 9.37
N ALA A 197 29.58 12.74 9.43
CA ALA A 197 29.80 11.86 8.28
C ALA A 197 28.71 10.78 8.10
N SER A 198 27.82 10.60 9.08
CA SER A 198 26.89 9.47 9.17
C SER A 198 25.60 9.73 8.39
N ALA A 199 25.15 8.73 7.65
CA ALA A 199 24.14 8.94 6.62
C ALA A 199 23.33 7.69 6.29
N ILE A 200 22.09 7.92 5.89
CA ILE A 200 21.20 6.93 5.30
C ILE A 200 21.10 7.21 3.81
N TYR A 201 21.15 6.16 3.00
CA TYR A 201 20.93 6.25 1.57
C TYR A 201 19.60 5.62 1.23
N PHE A 202 18.87 6.26 0.32
CA PHE A 202 17.60 5.82 -0.23
C PHE A 202 17.73 5.64 -1.73
N ASP A 203 17.15 4.57 -2.26
CA ASP A 203 17.14 4.27 -3.70
C ASP A 203 15.83 3.62 -4.14
N ASP A 204 15.52 3.73 -5.44
CA ASP A 204 14.33 3.18 -6.10
C ASP A 204 13.02 3.45 -5.33
N ALA A 205 12.83 4.69 -4.87
CA ALA A 205 11.57 5.12 -4.28
C ALA A 205 10.44 4.98 -5.30
N SER A 206 9.34 4.36 -4.89
CA SER A 206 8.16 4.16 -5.72
C SER A 206 6.87 4.45 -4.97
N LEU A 207 5.89 4.95 -5.71
CA LEU A 207 4.48 4.99 -5.33
C LEU A 207 3.69 4.39 -6.49
N THR A 208 3.03 3.27 -6.29
CA THR A 208 2.25 2.59 -7.33
C THR A 208 0.83 2.35 -6.85
N ILE A 209 -0.09 2.13 -7.79
CA ILE A 209 -1.43 1.65 -7.46
C ILE A 209 -1.29 0.18 -7.10
N ALA A 210 -1.51 -0.16 -5.83
CA ALA A 210 -1.49 -1.55 -5.41
C ALA A 210 -2.74 -2.24 -5.94
N PRO A 211 -2.64 -3.42 -6.58
CA PRO A 211 -3.81 -4.23 -6.83
C PRO A 211 -4.45 -4.54 -5.47
N VAL A 212 -5.72 -4.18 -5.30
CA VAL A 212 -6.45 -4.60 -4.11
C VAL A 212 -6.64 -6.12 -4.22
N PRO A 213 -6.34 -6.90 -3.17
CA PRO A 213 -6.63 -8.32 -3.18
C PRO A 213 -8.13 -8.54 -3.47
N ASP A 214 -8.37 -9.39 -4.45
CA ASP A 214 -9.67 -9.91 -4.88
C ASP A 214 -9.36 -11.36 -5.24
N SER A 215 -9.52 -12.23 -4.24
CA SER A 215 -8.96 -13.58 -4.23
C SER A 215 -9.77 -14.55 -5.07
N ASP A 216 -11.03 -14.24 -5.37
CA ASP A 216 -11.90 -15.02 -6.26
C ASP A 216 -12.25 -14.34 -7.59
N ALA A 217 -11.81 -13.09 -7.78
CA ALA A 217 -11.92 -12.31 -8.99
C ALA A 217 -13.37 -11.98 -9.38
N ASP A 218 -14.24 -11.73 -8.40
CA ASP A 218 -15.63 -11.36 -8.62
C ASP A 218 -15.86 -9.85 -8.74
N GLY A 219 -14.83 -9.04 -8.50
CA GLY A 219 -14.85 -7.59 -8.58
C GLY A 219 -15.14 -6.89 -7.24
N VAL A 220 -15.32 -7.63 -6.16
CA VAL A 220 -15.37 -7.15 -4.78
C VAL A 220 -14.03 -7.42 -4.12
N THR A 221 -13.51 -6.45 -3.38
CA THR A 221 -12.20 -6.58 -2.75
C THR A 221 -12.29 -7.44 -1.48
N ASP A 222 -11.27 -8.25 -1.19
CA ASP A 222 -11.21 -9.16 -0.02
C ASP A 222 -11.57 -8.46 1.31
N SER A 223 -11.31 -7.15 1.43
CA SER A 223 -11.61 -6.37 2.64
C SER A 223 -13.09 -6.04 2.86
N THR A 224 -13.90 -6.13 1.82
CA THR A 224 -15.35 -5.83 1.83
C THR A 224 -16.19 -7.00 1.36
N ASP A 225 -15.55 -8.08 0.96
CA ASP A 225 -16.18 -9.26 0.39
C ASP A 225 -16.69 -10.19 1.50
N ASN A 226 -17.99 -10.45 1.52
CA ASN A 226 -18.60 -11.39 2.46
C ASN A 226 -18.37 -12.87 2.09
N CYS A 227 -17.67 -13.17 0.98
CA CYS A 227 -17.24 -14.50 0.55
C CYS A 227 -15.85 -14.55 -0.14
N THR A 228 -14.80 -14.04 0.50
CA THR A 228 -13.41 -13.88 -0.01
C THR A 228 -12.74 -14.93 -0.92
N LEU A 229 -13.25 -16.17 -1.04
CA LEU A 229 -12.71 -17.18 -1.97
C LEU A 229 -13.81 -17.79 -2.87
N VAL A 230 -14.98 -17.17 -2.93
CA VAL A 230 -16.19 -17.65 -3.60
C VAL A 230 -16.93 -16.47 -4.22
N ALA A 231 -16.75 -16.34 -5.54
CA ALA A 231 -17.34 -15.26 -6.30
C ALA A 231 -18.84 -15.09 -6.05
N ASN A 232 -19.22 -13.92 -5.55
CA ASN A 232 -20.58 -13.46 -5.33
C ASN A 232 -20.65 -11.93 -5.46
N ASP A 233 -20.57 -11.46 -6.72
CA ASP A 233 -20.58 -10.05 -7.09
C ASP A 233 -21.81 -9.26 -6.57
N ASP A 234 -22.92 -9.96 -6.31
CA ASP A 234 -24.15 -9.44 -5.74
C ASP A 234 -24.09 -9.24 -4.20
N GLN A 235 -23.07 -9.81 -3.56
CA GLN A 235 -22.81 -9.79 -2.12
C GLN A 235 -24.04 -10.18 -1.29
N ARG A 236 -24.87 -11.11 -1.81
CA ARG A 236 -26.11 -11.51 -1.14
C ARG A 236 -25.82 -12.18 0.21
N ASP A 237 -26.43 -11.65 1.25
CA ASP A 237 -26.43 -12.14 2.63
C ASP A 237 -27.87 -11.98 3.17
N THR A 238 -28.59 -13.10 3.24
CA THR A 238 -30.05 -13.10 3.45
C THR A 238 -30.44 -13.08 4.92
N ASP A 239 -29.64 -13.69 5.78
CA ASP A 239 -29.87 -13.72 7.23
C ASP A 239 -29.10 -12.64 7.99
N GLY A 240 -28.14 -11.97 7.33
CA GLY A 240 -27.48 -10.76 7.79
C GLY A 240 -26.36 -11.04 8.79
N ASP A 241 -25.75 -12.22 8.73
CA ASP A 241 -24.69 -12.63 9.66
C ASP A 241 -23.28 -12.17 9.23
N GLY A 242 -23.17 -11.61 8.02
CA GLY A 242 -21.93 -11.10 7.43
C GLY A 242 -21.18 -12.12 6.57
N ILE A 243 -21.72 -13.32 6.37
CA ILE A 243 -21.24 -14.34 5.44
C ILE A 243 -22.21 -14.41 4.27
N GLY A 244 -21.70 -14.34 3.04
CA GLY A 244 -22.58 -14.36 1.86
C GLY A 244 -23.21 -15.74 1.65
N ASN A 245 -24.44 -15.77 1.13
CA ASN A 245 -25.18 -17.00 0.78
C ASN A 245 -24.32 -17.98 -0.05
N ALA A 246 -23.46 -17.48 -0.93
CA ALA A 246 -22.61 -18.31 -1.79
C ALA A 246 -21.58 -19.15 -1.02
N CYS A 247 -21.19 -18.71 0.17
CA CYS A 247 -20.24 -19.37 1.03
C CYS A 247 -20.82 -19.75 2.41
N ASP A 248 -22.14 -19.59 2.61
CA ASP A 248 -22.81 -19.90 3.86
C ASP A 248 -23.89 -21.00 3.74
N PRO A 249 -23.50 -22.29 3.83
CA PRO A 249 -24.44 -23.39 3.96
C PRO A 249 -24.81 -23.73 5.42
N ASP A 250 -24.44 -22.90 6.40
CA ASP A 250 -24.81 -23.07 7.83
C ASP A 250 -26.19 -22.48 8.09
N LEU A 251 -27.22 -23.18 7.60
CA LEU A 251 -28.62 -22.72 7.65
C LEU A 251 -29.22 -22.60 9.06
N ASN A 252 -28.48 -23.03 10.09
CA ASN A 252 -28.90 -22.91 11.48
C ASN A 252 -28.01 -21.95 12.30
N ASN A 253 -26.95 -21.42 11.69
CA ASN A 253 -26.01 -20.43 12.23
C ASN A 253 -25.34 -20.89 13.54
N ASP A 254 -24.97 -22.18 13.64
CA ASP A 254 -24.22 -22.75 14.78
C ASP A 254 -22.71 -22.80 14.58
N CYS A 255 -22.24 -22.24 13.46
CA CYS A 255 -20.86 -22.19 12.98
C CYS A 255 -20.28 -23.49 12.47
N THR A 256 -21.13 -24.47 12.17
CA THR A 256 -20.70 -25.74 11.61
C THR A 256 -21.69 -26.26 10.57
N VAL A 257 -21.23 -26.41 9.33
CA VAL A 257 -22.05 -27.00 8.27
C VAL A 257 -22.12 -28.52 8.50
N ASP A 258 -23.25 -29.03 9.00
CA ASP A 258 -23.38 -30.41 9.42
C ASP A 258 -24.71 -31.09 8.99
N LEU A 259 -25.09 -32.17 9.68
CA LEU A 259 -26.30 -32.93 9.39
C LEU A 259 -27.59 -32.15 9.72
N LEU A 260 -27.53 -31.19 10.65
CA LEU A 260 -28.63 -30.30 10.99
C LEU A 260 -28.89 -29.33 9.84
N ASP A 261 -27.87 -28.78 9.19
CA ASP A 261 -28.05 -27.93 8.01
C ASP A 261 -28.57 -28.73 6.82
N LEU A 262 -28.05 -29.95 6.63
CA LEU A 262 -28.57 -30.83 5.59
C LEU A 262 -30.04 -31.20 5.85
N ALA A 263 -30.45 -31.33 7.11
CA ALA A 263 -31.84 -31.55 7.47
C ALA A 263 -32.70 -30.31 7.18
N SER A 264 -32.22 -29.11 7.52
CA SER A 264 -32.85 -27.82 7.19
C SER A 264 -33.00 -27.65 5.68
N PHE A 265 -31.92 -27.82 4.93
CA PHE A 265 -31.88 -27.75 3.47
C PHE A 265 -32.90 -28.70 2.82
N ARG A 266 -33.03 -29.93 3.33
CA ARG A 266 -34.01 -30.89 2.82
C ARG A 266 -35.46 -30.41 2.94
N THR A 267 -35.78 -29.58 3.93
CA THR A 267 -37.15 -29.06 4.12
C THR A 267 -37.54 -28.01 3.08
N VAL A 268 -36.54 -27.34 2.49
CA VAL A 268 -36.69 -26.25 1.52
C VAL A 268 -36.26 -26.64 0.10
N PHE A 269 -35.95 -27.90 -0.15
CA PHE A 269 -35.57 -28.39 -1.47
C PHE A 269 -36.71 -28.22 -2.51
N LEU A 270 -36.38 -27.72 -3.70
CA LEU A 270 -37.28 -27.29 -4.78
C LEU A 270 -38.23 -26.14 -4.40
N THR A 271 -37.79 -25.27 -3.49
CA THR A 271 -38.50 -24.03 -3.15
C THR A 271 -37.70 -22.81 -3.63
N GLY A 272 -38.24 -21.60 -3.44
CA GLY A 272 -37.50 -20.35 -3.66
C GLY A 272 -37.07 -19.72 -2.33
N ASP A 273 -36.69 -20.54 -1.35
CA ASP A 273 -36.14 -20.04 -0.10
C ASP A 273 -34.82 -19.33 -0.39
N ALA A 274 -34.77 -18.02 -0.09
CA ALA A 274 -33.65 -17.19 -0.45
C ALA A 274 -32.39 -17.50 0.36
N ASN A 275 -32.51 -18.08 1.56
CA ASN A 275 -31.36 -18.43 2.39
C ASN A 275 -30.68 -19.70 1.87
N ALA A 276 -31.49 -20.71 1.52
CA ALA A 276 -30.99 -21.99 1.02
C ALA A 276 -30.69 -22.00 -0.50
N ASP A 277 -31.04 -20.94 -1.23
CA ASP A 277 -30.58 -20.66 -2.59
C ASP A 277 -29.17 -20.07 -2.50
N LEU A 278 -28.15 -20.94 -2.56
CA LEU A 278 -26.75 -20.59 -2.35
C LEU A 278 -26.09 -20.12 -3.65
N ASN A 279 -26.59 -20.56 -4.81
CA ASN A 279 -26.05 -20.14 -6.11
C ASN A 279 -26.75 -18.89 -6.70
N GLY A 280 -27.91 -18.49 -6.15
CA GLY A 280 -28.66 -17.32 -6.59
C GLY A 280 -29.47 -17.47 -7.85
N ASP A 281 -29.81 -18.69 -8.26
CA ASP A 281 -30.61 -18.93 -9.46
C ASP A 281 -32.13 -18.81 -9.23
N GLY A 282 -32.54 -18.59 -7.99
CA GLY A 282 -33.93 -18.41 -7.55
C GLY A 282 -34.61 -19.71 -7.12
N THR A 283 -33.91 -20.84 -7.12
CA THR A 283 -34.45 -22.14 -6.70
C THR A 283 -33.47 -22.97 -5.91
N VAL A 284 -33.92 -23.51 -4.77
CA VAL A 284 -33.12 -24.46 -3.97
C VAL A 284 -33.11 -25.82 -4.66
N ASP A 285 -31.98 -26.24 -5.23
CA ASP A 285 -31.88 -27.49 -5.98
C ASP A 285 -30.56 -28.26 -5.76
N LEU A 286 -30.20 -29.13 -6.72
CA LEU A 286 -28.99 -29.95 -6.61
C LEU A 286 -27.69 -29.14 -6.72
N PHE A 287 -27.72 -27.95 -7.32
CA PHE A 287 -26.57 -27.06 -7.42
C PHE A 287 -26.27 -26.42 -6.05
N ASP A 288 -27.28 -26.04 -5.27
CA ASP A 288 -27.08 -25.59 -3.88
C ASP A 288 -26.62 -26.73 -2.98
N LEU A 289 -27.18 -27.93 -3.17
CA LEU A 289 -26.73 -29.12 -2.44
C LEU A 289 -25.23 -29.42 -2.71
N ALA A 290 -24.73 -29.12 -3.90
CA ALA A 290 -23.31 -29.27 -4.20
C ALA A 290 -22.45 -28.32 -3.36
N ARG A 291 -22.97 -27.12 -3.04
CA ARG A 291 -22.32 -26.14 -2.17
C ARG A 291 -22.32 -26.56 -0.71
N VAL A 292 -23.46 -27.04 -0.19
CA VAL A 292 -23.54 -27.63 1.17
C VAL A 292 -22.52 -28.76 1.34
N ARG A 293 -22.35 -29.59 0.32
CA ARG A 293 -21.37 -30.69 0.35
C ARG A 293 -19.91 -30.25 0.36
N GLN A 294 -19.59 -29.10 -0.23
CA GLN A 294 -18.21 -28.60 -0.30
C GLN A 294 -17.71 -28.14 1.06
N LEU A 295 -18.61 -27.64 1.91
CA LEU A 295 -18.29 -27.12 3.24
C LEU A 295 -18.72 -28.06 4.38
N PHE A 296 -19.16 -29.28 4.09
CA PHE A 296 -19.59 -30.23 5.12
C PHE A 296 -18.48 -30.51 6.15
N LEU A 297 -18.78 -30.33 7.43
CA LEU A 297 -17.87 -30.34 8.59
C LEU A 297 -16.81 -29.23 8.57
N GLN A 298 -17.03 -28.16 7.81
CA GLN A 298 -16.25 -26.93 7.83
C GLN A 298 -17.12 -25.79 8.40
N PRO A 299 -16.50 -24.74 8.95
CA PRO A 299 -17.22 -23.49 9.21
C PRO A 299 -17.71 -22.87 7.88
N PRO A 300 -18.78 -22.07 7.92
CA PRO A 300 -19.17 -21.25 6.78
C PRO A 300 -18.09 -20.21 6.44
N GLY A 301 -18.14 -19.70 5.21
CA GLY A 301 -17.20 -18.73 4.68
C GLY A 301 -15.98 -19.33 3.99
N PRO A 302 -15.13 -18.45 3.48
CA PRO A 302 -13.76 -18.32 4.00
C PRO A 302 -13.45 -16.91 4.52
N SER A 303 -14.47 -16.06 4.63
CA SER A 303 -14.41 -14.63 4.96
C SER A 303 -13.84 -14.29 6.36
N ALA A 304 -13.44 -15.29 7.15
CA ALA A 304 -12.66 -15.23 8.40
C ALA A 304 -13.14 -14.27 9.53
N THR A 305 -14.24 -13.56 9.38
CA THR A 305 -14.82 -12.69 10.40
C THR A 305 -16.31 -12.88 10.45
N GLY A 306 -16.82 -13.58 11.45
CA GLY A 306 -18.27 -13.55 11.69
C GLY A 306 -18.80 -14.63 12.63
N CYS A 307 -18.26 -15.84 12.56
CA CYS A 307 -18.97 -16.93 13.22
C CYS A 307 -18.79 -16.94 14.74
N THR A 308 -19.72 -16.28 15.44
CA THR A 308 -19.92 -16.38 16.89
C THR A 308 -21.15 -17.25 17.16
N PRO A 309 -20.99 -18.47 17.71
CA PRO A 309 -22.13 -19.34 18.00
C PRO A 309 -23.10 -18.69 19.00
N GLY A 310 -24.38 -18.57 18.62
CA GLY A 310 -25.50 -18.32 19.53
C GLY A 310 -25.79 -16.87 19.96
N ARG A 311 -26.16 -15.99 19.02
CA ARG A 311 -26.93 -14.78 19.35
C ARG A 311 -28.43 -14.98 19.15
#